data_AF-A0A1F5AMG6-F1
#
_entry.id   AF-A0A1F5AMG6-F1
#
_cell.length_a   1.000
_cell.length_b   1.000
_cell.length_c   1.000
_cell.angle_alpha   90.00
_cell.angle_beta   90.00
_cell.angle_gamma   90.00
#
_symmetry.space_group_name_H-M   'P 1'
#
loop_
_entity.id
_entity.type
_entity.pdbx_description
1 polymer ?
#
loop_
_entity_poly.entity_id
_entity_poly.type
_entity_poly.pdbx_seq_one_letter_code
_entity_poly.pdbx_strand_id
1 'polypeptide(L)'
;MKKLSLALIFLLIAGVAFSAAQTKFELGMSISYYSLKFDLDTESISYLNIPVRIGWYFWKGFEIEPEIQLFVPLGADAGDSAYFLQGHLLYNFGSGGVVPFIGGGAGVGTAFPTLASSRADRTTSPSATSGWPASSSWWPSRPPSASSTGSTA
;
A
#
# COMPACT_ATOMS: atom_id res chain seq x y z
N MET A 1 0.65 26.77 -8.79
CA MET A 1 1.54 26.53 -7.63
C MET A 1 1.02 27.12 -6.31
N LYS A 2 0.64 28.41 -6.22
CA LYS A 2 0.16 29.03 -4.97
C LYS A 2 -1.06 28.34 -4.34
N LYS A 3 -2.05 27.96 -5.15
CA LYS A 3 -3.29 27.26 -4.70
C LYS A 3 -3.02 25.85 -4.15
N LEU A 4 -2.07 25.13 -4.75
CA LEU A 4 -1.66 23.80 -4.30
C LEU A 4 -0.93 23.88 -2.95
N SER A 5 -0.03 24.87 -2.80
CA SER A 5 0.70 25.08 -1.55
C SER A 5 -0.22 25.48 -0.38
N LEU A 6 -1.19 26.37 -0.64
CA LEU A 6 -2.24 26.71 0.33
C LEU A 6 -3.10 25.50 0.72
N ALA A 7 -3.46 24.65 -0.24
CA ALA A 7 -4.19 23.42 0.04
C ALA A 7 -3.38 22.44 0.89
N LEU A 8 -2.07 22.30 0.62
CA LEU A 8 -1.18 21.45 1.42
C LEU A 8 -0.99 21.97 2.84
N ILE A 9 -0.79 23.28 3.01
CA ILE A 9 -0.66 23.91 4.34
C ILE A 9 -1.97 23.74 5.12
N PHE A 10 -3.11 23.94 4.45
CA PHE A 10 -4.41 23.72 5.07
C PHE A 10 -4.60 22.25 5.50
N LEU A 11 -4.23 21.28 4.65
CA LEU A 11 -4.27 19.86 4.99
C LEU A 11 -3.36 19.52 6.17
N LEU A 12 -2.15 20.10 6.21
CA LEU A 12 -1.19 19.90 7.29
C LEU A 12 -1.74 20.43 8.62
N ILE A 13 -2.30 21.65 8.63
CA ILE A 13 -2.89 22.26 9.82
C ILE A 13 -4.13 21.49 10.28
N ALA A 14 -4.98 21.07 9.34
CA ALA A 14 -6.16 20.26 9.63
C ALA A 14 -5.78 18.90 10.22
N GLY A 15 -4.74 18.25 9.70
CA GLY A 15 -4.21 16.99 10.23
C GLY A 15 -3.71 17.12 11.67
N VAL A 16 -2.96 18.19 12.00
CA VAL A 16 -2.47 18.45 13.35
C VAL A 16 -3.64 18.71 14.33
N ALA A 17 -4.64 19.51 13.92
CA ALA A 17 -5.80 19.79 14.76
C ALA A 17 -6.67 18.55 15.04
N PHE A 18 -6.79 17.65 14.05
CA PHE A 18 -7.55 16.40 14.20
C PHE A 18 -6.87 15.40 15.14
N SER A 19 -5.54 15.28 15.06
CA SER A 19 -4.73 14.42 15.92
C SER A 19 -4.82 14.80 17.42
N ALA A 20 -4.99 16.08 17.74
CA ALA A 20 -5.10 16.55 19.12
C ALA A 20 -6.49 16.35 19.76
N ALA A 21 -7.54 16.12 18.95
CA ALA A 21 -8.92 16.21 19.42
C ALA A 21 -9.53 14.86 19.85
N GLN A 22 -9.02 13.71 19.40
CA GLN A 22 -9.57 12.40 19.77
C GLN A 22 -8.52 11.29 19.94
N THR A 23 -8.50 10.66 21.12
CA THR A 23 -7.60 9.54 21.48
C THR A 23 -7.89 8.22 20.77
N LYS A 24 -8.88 8.21 19.87
CA LYS A 24 -9.32 7.01 19.15
C LYS A 24 -9.09 7.08 17.65
N PHE A 25 -8.68 8.24 17.13
CA PHE A 25 -8.51 8.44 15.70
C PHE A 25 -7.06 8.72 15.36
N GLU A 26 -6.55 8.07 14.33
CA GLU A 26 -5.23 8.31 13.75
C GLU A 26 -5.39 8.71 12.29
N LEU A 27 -4.62 9.69 11.86
CA LEU A 27 -4.53 10.08 10.45
C LEU A 27 -3.11 9.79 9.98
N GLY A 28 -2.97 8.78 9.12
CA GLY A 28 -1.72 8.41 8.50
C GLY A 28 -1.64 8.95 7.07
N MET A 29 -0.57 9.66 6.75
CA MET A 29 -0.24 10.02 5.36
C MET A 29 1.23 9.77 5.13
N SER A 30 1.57 9.15 4.01
CA SER A 30 2.96 9.03 3.58
C SER A 30 3.10 9.22 2.07
N ILE A 31 4.34 9.35 1.62
CA ILE A 31 4.69 9.40 0.21
C ILE A 31 5.84 8.42 0.02
N SER A 32 5.67 7.49 -0.91
CA SER A 32 6.66 6.47 -1.24
C SER A 32 6.99 6.54 -2.73
N TYR A 33 8.27 6.52 -3.08
CA TYR A 33 8.73 6.42 -4.46
C TYR A 33 9.03 4.96 -4.81
N TYR A 34 8.46 4.50 -5.91
CA TYR A 34 8.70 3.18 -6.46
C TYR A 34 9.34 3.31 -7.84
N SER A 35 10.35 2.48 -8.09
CA SER A 35 10.91 2.24 -9.42
C SER A 35 10.92 0.73 -9.64
N LEU A 36 10.02 0.25 -10.48
CA LEU A 36 9.87 -1.16 -10.81
C LEU A 36 10.49 -1.42 -12.18
N LYS A 37 11.36 -2.43 -12.26
CA LYS A 37 11.88 -2.96 -13.52
C LYS A 37 11.43 -4.41 -13.62
N PHE A 38 10.66 -4.73 -14.66
CA PHE A 38 10.23 -6.09 -14.94
C PHE A 38 11.24 -6.76 -15.88
N ASP A 39 11.50 -8.05 -15.70
CA ASP A 39 12.53 -8.78 -16.45
C ASP A 39 12.32 -8.77 -17.97
N LEU A 40 11.08 -8.59 -18.42
CA LEU A 40 10.70 -8.54 -19.83
C LEU A 40 10.65 -7.14 -20.42
N ASP A 41 10.83 -6.09 -19.59
CA ASP A 41 10.74 -4.70 -20.01
C ASP A 41 12.14 -4.06 -20.08
N THR A 42 12.37 -3.32 -21.16
CA THR A 42 13.63 -2.57 -21.35
C THR A 42 13.71 -1.35 -20.43
N GLU A 43 12.55 -0.81 -20.03
CA GLU A 43 12.42 0.43 -19.26
C GLU A 43 11.85 0.17 -17.85
N SER A 44 12.20 1.02 -16.89
CA SER A 44 11.61 0.97 -15.54
C SER A 44 10.40 1.89 -15.44
N ILE A 45 9.36 1.40 -14.77
CA ILE A 45 8.18 2.18 -14.43
C ILE A 45 8.43 2.86 -13.09
N SER A 46 8.30 4.18 -13.05
CA SER A 46 8.40 4.95 -11.82
C SER A 46 7.06 5.54 -11.44
N TYR A 47 6.68 5.43 -10.16
CA TYR A 47 5.45 6.05 -9.65
C TYR A 47 5.62 6.48 -8.19
N LEU A 48 4.84 7.49 -7.80
CA LEU A 48 4.63 7.85 -6.40
C LEU A 48 3.40 7.13 -5.89
N ASN A 49 3.53 6.47 -4.74
CA ASN A 49 2.41 5.98 -3.96
C ASN A 49 2.16 6.96 -2.80
N ILE A 50 0.95 7.48 -2.72
CA ILE A 50 0.51 8.40 -1.68
C ILE A 50 -0.68 7.75 -0.96
N PRO A 51 -0.42 6.94 0.08
CA PRO A 51 -1.47 6.43 0.96
C PRO A 51 -1.98 7.52 1.90
N VAL A 52 -3.30 7.55 2.06
CA VAL A 52 -4.01 8.30 3.10
C VAL A 52 -4.86 7.31 3.88
N ARG A 53 -4.59 7.18 5.18
CA ARG A 53 -5.13 6.20 6.11
C ARG A 53 -5.86 6.92 7.24
N ILE A 54 -7.02 6.41 7.63
CA ILE A 54 -7.76 6.91 8.79
C ILE A 54 -7.97 5.75 9.74
N GLY A 55 -7.19 5.71 10.81
CA GLY A 55 -7.28 4.73 11.88
C GLY A 55 -8.38 5.06 12.87
N TRP A 56 -9.16 4.06 13.28
CA TRP A 56 -10.13 4.18 14.37
C TRP A 56 -10.04 2.99 15.33
N TYR A 57 -9.60 3.28 16.56
CA TYR A 57 -9.56 2.35 17.68
C TYR A 57 -10.95 2.16 18.29
N PHE A 58 -11.51 0.97 18.09
CA PHE A 58 -12.83 0.61 18.61
C PHE A 58 -12.77 -0.31 19.83
N TRP A 59 -11.67 -1.06 20.00
CA TRP A 59 -11.44 -1.94 21.14
C TRP A 59 -9.96 -1.95 21.51
N LYS A 60 -9.60 -2.27 22.77
CA LYS A 60 -8.20 -2.33 23.26
C LYS A 60 -7.25 -2.99 22.26
N GLY A 61 -6.41 -2.19 21.61
CA GLY A 61 -5.45 -2.60 20.58
C GLY A 61 -6.05 -2.78 19.18
N PHE A 62 -7.36 -3.04 19.05
CA PHE A 62 -7.99 -3.19 17.75
C PHE A 62 -8.35 -1.85 17.10
N GLU A 63 -8.01 -1.79 15.82
CA GLU A 63 -8.17 -0.62 14.99
C GLU A 63 -8.71 -1.03 13.61
N ILE A 64 -9.72 -0.32 13.13
CA ILE A 64 -10.09 -0.36 11.71
C ILE A 64 -9.46 0.82 10.99
N GLU A 65 -8.93 0.57 9.81
CA GLU A 65 -8.20 1.60 9.07
C GLU A 65 -8.58 1.56 7.59
N PRO A 66 -9.61 2.33 7.17
CA PRO A 66 -9.80 2.66 5.77
C PRO A 66 -8.59 3.42 5.22
N GLU A 67 -8.16 3.03 4.02
CA GLU A 67 -7.06 3.64 3.28
C GLU A 67 -7.45 3.86 1.82
N ILE A 68 -7.05 5.02 1.30
CA ILE A 68 -6.95 5.26 -0.15
C ILE A 68 -5.47 5.42 -0.52
N GLN A 69 -4.99 4.59 -1.43
CA GLN A 69 -3.66 4.70 -2.03
C GLN A 69 -3.79 5.33 -3.41
N LEU A 70 -3.04 6.39 -3.65
CA LEU A 70 -2.98 7.05 -4.96
C LEU A 70 -1.65 6.74 -5.62
N PHE A 71 -1.69 6.25 -6.86
CA PHE A 71 -0.53 5.95 -7.67
C PHE A 71 -0.40 6.99 -8.77
N VAL A 72 0.63 7.83 -8.67
CA VAL A 72 0.91 8.88 -9.65
C VAL A 72 2.13 8.47 -10.47
N PRO A 73 1.97 8.08 -11.75
CA PRO A 73 3.10 7.70 -12.58
C PRO A 73 3.98 8.92 -12.88
N LEU A 74 5.29 8.69 -12.97
CA LEU A 74 6.31 9.70 -13.20
C LEU A 74 7.00 9.45 -14.54
N GLY A 75 7.03 10.44 -15.42
CA GLY A 75 7.66 10.36 -16.73
C GLY A 75 6.87 11.08 -17.82
N ALA A 76 7.48 11.32 -18.98
CA ALA A 76 6.81 11.93 -20.13
C ALA A 76 5.81 10.98 -20.81
N ASP A 77 6.07 9.66 -20.73
CA ASP A 77 5.21 8.59 -21.24
C ASP A 77 4.39 7.90 -20.12
N ALA A 78 4.22 8.61 -18.99
CA ALA A 78 3.46 8.13 -17.84
C ALA A 78 1.98 7.94 -18.23
N GLY A 79 1.44 6.75 -17.92
CA GLY A 79 0.02 6.43 -18.11
C GLY A 79 -0.90 7.18 -17.14
N ASP A 80 -2.16 6.75 -17.05
CA ASP A 80 -3.13 7.37 -16.13
C ASP A 80 -2.84 7.00 -14.66
N SER A 81 -3.16 7.92 -13.75
CA SER A 81 -3.11 7.65 -12.30
C SER A 81 -4.08 6.54 -11.91
N ALA A 82 -3.66 5.70 -10.98
CA ALA A 82 -4.49 4.64 -10.40
C ALA A 82 -4.79 4.93 -8.93
N TYR A 83 -5.84 4.29 -8.41
CA TYR A 83 -6.14 4.31 -6.98
C TYR A 83 -6.46 2.91 -6.47
N PHE A 84 -6.22 2.69 -5.18
CA PHE A 84 -6.62 1.49 -4.45
C PHE A 84 -7.30 1.90 -3.16
N LEU A 85 -8.57 1.50 -3.00
CA LEU A 85 -9.35 1.70 -1.79
C LEU A 85 -9.34 0.39 -1.00
N GLN A 86 -8.85 0.43 0.23
CA GLN A 86 -8.77 -0.76 1.07
C GLN A 86 -9.18 -0.49 2.51
N GLY A 87 -9.60 -1.53 3.20
CA GLY A 87 -9.85 -1.51 4.63
C GLY A 87 -8.93 -2.49 5.33
N HIS A 88 -8.34 -2.06 6.42
CA HIS A 88 -7.53 -2.91 7.29
C HIS A 88 -8.19 -3.11 8.65
N LEU A 89 -7.95 -4.28 9.22
CA LEU A 89 -8.15 -4.56 10.63
C LEU A 89 -6.79 -4.85 11.24
N LEU A 90 -6.41 -4.04 12.23
CA LEU A 90 -5.13 -4.12 12.91
C LEU A 90 -5.33 -4.42 14.40
N TYR A 91 -4.33 -5.07 14.98
CA TYR A 91 -4.14 -5.23 16.41
C TYR A 91 -2.77 -4.65 16.81
N ASN A 92 -2.82 -3.57 17.58
CA ASN A 92 -1.70 -2.84 18.15
C ASN A 92 -1.36 -3.45 19.53
N PHE A 93 -0.12 -3.91 19.71
CA PHE A 93 0.31 -4.61 20.93
C PHE A 93 0.55 -3.68 22.14
N GLY A 94 0.37 -2.38 21.98
CA GLY A 94 0.60 -1.40 23.04
C GLY A 94 0.13 -0.01 22.68
N SER A 95 0.55 0.96 23.49
CA SER A 95 0.30 2.39 23.28
C SER A 95 1.57 3.15 23.68
N GLY A 96 2.01 4.13 22.89
CA GLY A 96 3.21 4.91 23.17
C GLY A 96 4.06 5.16 21.93
N GLY A 97 5.38 5.27 22.10
CA GLY A 97 6.32 5.62 21.03
C GLY A 97 6.29 4.69 19.82
N VAL A 98 7.08 3.63 19.84
CA VAL A 98 7.06 2.61 18.77
C VAL A 98 6.11 1.50 19.17
N VAL A 99 4.99 1.40 18.47
CA VAL A 99 3.96 0.38 18.71
C VAL A 99 4.05 -0.67 17.60
N PRO A 100 4.45 -1.91 17.91
CA PRO A 100 4.31 -2.99 16.94
C PRO A 100 2.84 -3.33 16.77
N PHE A 101 2.47 -3.75 15.55
CA PHE A 101 1.12 -4.13 15.20
C PHE A 101 1.12 -5.33 14.25
N ILE A 102 0.00 -6.04 14.21
CA ILE A 102 -0.29 -7.07 13.20
C ILE A 102 -1.65 -6.75 12.59
N GLY A 103 -1.82 -7.00 11.30
CA GLY A 103 -3.10 -6.75 10.66
C GLY A 103 -3.22 -7.42 9.31
N GLY A 104 -4.43 -7.36 8.78
CA GLY A 104 -4.75 -7.78 7.43
C GLY A 104 -5.75 -6.80 6.83
N GLY A 105 -5.85 -6.80 5.52
CA GLY A 105 -6.82 -5.96 4.82
C GLY A 105 -7.20 -6.51 3.47
N ALA A 106 -8.27 -5.94 2.93
CA ALA A 106 -8.74 -6.22 1.59
C ALA A 106 -9.20 -4.91 0.95
N GLY A 107 -9.12 -4.87 -0.38
CA GLY A 107 -9.43 -3.66 -1.11
C GLY A 107 -9.81 -3.91 -2.56
N VAL A 108 -10.24 -2.82 -3.19
CA VAL A 108 -10.61 -2.73 -4.60
C VAL A 108 -9.96 -1.49 -5.19
N GLY A 109 -9.62 -1.54 -6.46
CA GLY A 109 -9.13 -0.36 -7.13
C GLY A 109 -8.95 -0.58 -8.62
N THR A 110 -8.44 0.43 -9.28
CA THR A 110 -8.09 0.36 -10.69
C THR A 110 -6.81 -0.45 -10.85
N ALA A 111 -6.64 -1.13 -11.99
CA ALA A 111 -5.39 -1.79 -12.33
C ALA A 111 -4.20 -0.83 -12.16
N PHE A 112 -3.03 -1.36 -11.81
CA PHE A 112 -1.80 -0.57 -11.68
C PHE A 112 -1.58 0.33 -12.90
N PRO A 113 -0.92 1.49 -12.75
CA PRO A 113 -0.57 2.34 -13.88
C PRO A 113 0.28 1.52 -14.87
N THR A 114 -0.36 0.95 -15.88
CA THR A 114 0.31 0.29 -16.98
C THR A 114 0.90 1.39 -17.83
N LEU A 115 2.20 1.30 -18.15
CA LEU A 115 2.78 2.10 -19.20
C LEU A 115 1.91 1.93 -20.44
N ALA A 116 1.56 3.04 -21.08
CA ALA A 116 0.91 3.04 -22.38
C ALA A 116 1.90 2.61 -23.49
N SER A 117 2.64 1.52 -23.30
CA SER A 117 3.42 0.84 -24.33
C SER A 117 2.65 -0.32 -24.98
N SER A 118 1.34 -0.45 -24.70
CA SER A 118 0.42 -1.28 -25.47
C SER A 118 -0.38 -0.42 -26.45
N ARG A 119 0.32 0.23 -27.39
CA ARG A 119 -0.29 0.64 -28.66
C ARG A 119 -0.44 -0.61 -29.54
N ALA A 120 -1.32 -1.52 -29.15
CA ALA A 120 -1.77 -2.64 -29.96
C ALA A 120 -3.27 -2.84 -29.70
N ASP A 121 -4.07 -2.53 -30.71
CA ASP A 121 -5.50 -2.79 -30.86
C ASP A 121 -6.45 -2.32 -29.76
N ARG A 122 -6.89 -1.07 -29.91
CA ARG A 122 -8.23 -0.62 -29.50
C ARG A 122 -9.29 -1.24 -30.42
N THR A 123 -9.44 -2.55 -30.39
CA THR A 123 -10.59 -3.28 -30.97
C THR A 123 -10.72 -4.64 -30.29
N THR A 124 -11.03 -4.64 -28.99
CA THR A 124 -11.95 -5.60 -28.34
C THR A 124 -12.01 -5.27 -26.86
N SER A 125 -13.17 -4.80 -26.40
CA SER A 125 -13.61 -5.10 -25.03
C SER A 125 -13.92 -6.60 -25.00
N PRO A 126 -13.49 -7.31 -23.94
CA PRO A 126 -14.50 -7.61 -22.95
C PRO A 126 -14.01 -7.41 -21.51
N SER A 127 -14.99 -7.13 -20.66
CA SER A 127 -14.97 -7.20 -19.20
C SER A 127 -14.01 -8.26 -18.64
N ALA A 128 -12.92 -7.83 -18.01
CA ALA A 128 -12.06 -8.69 -17.21
C ALA A 128 -12.42 -8.56 -15.73
N THR A 129 -13.42 -9.32 -15.29
CA THR A 129 -13.43 -9.88 -13.94
C THR A 129 -12.18 -10.76 -13.81
N SER A 130 -11.14 -10.26 -13.14
CA SER A 130 -10.02 -11.09 -12.72
C SER A 130 -9.99 -11.11 -11.18
N GLY A 131 -10.36 -12.27 -10.64
CA GLY A 131 -10.23 -12.57 -9.23
C GLY A 131 -8.76 -12.52 -8.85
N TRP A 132 -8.47 -11.77 -7.80
CA TRP A 132 -7.19 -11.86 -7.12
C TRP A 132 -7.10 -13.22 -6.43
N PRO A 133 -6.00 -13.99 -6.60
CA PRO A 133 -5.77 -15.16 -5.77
C PRO A 133 -5.48 -14.67 -4.34
N ALA A 134 -6.15 -15.27 -3.37
CA ALA A 134 -5.82 -15.13 -1.96
C ALA A 134 -4.33 -15.44 -1.79
N SER A 135 -3.54 -14.44 -1.36
CA SER A 135 -2.11 -14.61 -1.13
C SER A 135 -1.89 -15.50 0.09
N SER A 136 -1.55 -16.76 -0.17
CA SER A 136 -1.00 -17.69 0.81
C SER A 136 0.40 -17.24 1.25
N SER A 137 0.54 -17.01 2.56
CA SER A 137 1.74 -17.23 3.38
C SER A 137 3.10 -16.97 2.74
N TRP A 138 3.62 -15.76 2.88
CA TRP A 138 5.06 -15.50 2.87
C TRP A 138 5.61 -15.72 4.29
N TRP A 139 6.01 -16.95 4.61
CA TRP A 139 6.97 -17.23 5.67
C TRP A 139 8.23 -17.79 5.02
N PRO A 140 9.43 -17.30 5.35
CA PRO A 140 10.66 -17.95 4.94
C PRO A 140 10.78 -19.28 5.69
N SER A 141 10.80 -20.39 4.96
CA SER A 141 11.11 -21.73 5.48
C SER A 141 12.52 -21.74 6.09
N ARG A 142 12.60 -22.20 7.34
CA ARG A 142 13.81 -22.48 8.13
C ARG A 142 14.87 -23.26 7.30
N PRO A 143 16.17 -23.00 7.49
CA PRO A 143 17.20 -23.85 6.92
C PRO A 143 17.19 -25.25 7.58
N PRO A 144 17.57 -26.32 6.87
CA PRO A 144 17.61 -27.66 7.43
C PRO A 144 18.70 -27.78 8.51
N SER A 145 18.31 -28.35 9.65
CA SER A 145 19.21 -28.75 10.73
C SER A 145 20.12 -29.90 10.30
N ALA A 146 21.41 -29.78 10.62
CA ALA A 146 22.43 -30.80 10.39
C ALA A 146 22.07 -32.14 11.05
N SER A 147 22.14 -33.22 10.27
CA SER A 147 22.07 -34.59 10.77
C SER A 147 23.48 -35.08 11.14
N SER A 148 23.74 -35.28 12.43
CA SER A 148 24.83 -36.12 12.91
C SER A 148 24.43 -37.59 12.75
N THR A 149 25.19 -38.34 11.96
CA THR A 149 25.17 -39.81 12.03
C THR A 149 26.51 -40.27 12.58
N GLY A 150 26.46 -40.82 13.79
CA GLY A 150 27.54 -41.61 14.35
C GLY A 150 27.61 -42.96 13.63
N SER A 151 28.82 -43.35 13.26
CA SER A 151 29.13 -44.68 12.76
C SER A 151 29.73 -45.49 13.91
N THR A 152 28.95 -46.46 14.38
CA THR A 152 29.45 -47.65 15.08
C THR A 152 29.66 -48.75 14.07
N ALA A 153 30.92 -49.14 13.88
CA ALA A 153 31.41 -50.49 13.59
C ALA A 153 32.94 -50.45 13.67
#